data_AF-A0A957BNA6-F1
#
_entry.id   AF-A0A957BNA6-F1
#
_cell.length_a   1.000
_cell.length_b   1.000
_cell.length_c   1.000
_cell.angle_alpha   90.00
_cell.angle_beta   90.00
_cell.angle_gamma   90.00
#
_symmetry.space_group_name_H-M   'P 1'
#
loop_
_entity.id
_entity.type
_entity.pdbx_description
1 polymer ?
#
loop_
_entity_poly.entity_id
_entity_poly.type
_entity_poly.pdbx_seq_one_letter_code
_entity_poly.pdbx_strand_id
1 'polypeptide(L)'
;MAETHILAVHTYGSQRVKAPSTNQTVSAYKIGYSSAACETLLALYGAKARDVSSPHASYRYVQIDGDTAVRHGYLLLNVTADELARAEAVTRQHQRAAVFLWQENRWLELPHGRNPAYAESEGRSGPGFNPSGFRPVSPATGEKEAAVAGIRAEKSQRDPNQKPWYWILGDTYPQRETLKRHGARFSSKRRAWYFVGWELPDGIKRLITEYATTEAEPTTPIEDDAPCSDEEAAAILGVPLKPSPSPSAELPQPDEPPRLFQIGQTIYARHELETQDGKAIPTGAQGTIARLYNRNVQHGWSYDVDFVDIGTGWYFERELTDLEPIPGIRITHGSVVPPGAALPPTDADLKRMLVESGHQPEALA
;
A
#
# COMPACT_ATOMS: atom_id res chain seq x y z
N MET A 1 -8.36 -32.64 -0.46
CA MET A 1 -7.80 -31.28 -0.39
C MET A 1 -6.50 -31.37 0.39
N ALA A 2 -5.38 -30.91 -0.16
CA ALA A 2 -4.11 -30.92 0.57
C ALA A 2 -4.22 -30.01 1.80
N GLU A 3 -3.63 -30.43 2.92
CA GLU A 3 -3.61 -29.63 4.14
C GLU A 3 -2.74 -28.39 3.91
N THR A 4 -3.37 -27.21 4.01
CA THR A 4 -2.75 -25.90 3.76
C THR A 4 -2.55 -25.16 5.08
N HIS A 5 -1.37 -24.57 5.23
CA HIS A 5 -0.93 -23.85 6.42
C HIS A 5 -0.57 -22.42 6.06
N ILE A 6 -0.78 -21.48 6.98
CA ILE A 6 -0.38 -20.09 6.78
C ILE A 6 0.90 -19.81 7.55
N LEU A 7 1.95 -19.42 6.84
CA LEU A 7 3.20 -18.95 7.41
C LEU A 7 3.32 -17.42 7.32
N ALA A 8 3.92 -16.82 8.33
CA ALA A 8 4.36 -15.43 8.34
C ALA A 8 5.88 -15.39 8.49
N VAL A 9 6.58 -14.88 7.47
CA VAL A 9 8.05 -14.75 7.46
C VAL A 9 8.45 -13.30 7.67
N HIS A 10 9.27 -13.02 8.68
CA HIS A 10 9.63 -11.65 9.06
C HIS A 10 10.45 -10.93 7.97
N THR A 11 10.08 -9.68 7.69
CA THR A 11 10.77 -8.77 6.76
C THR A 11 10.67 -7.32 7.23
N TYR A 12 11.69 -6.51 6.92
CA TYR A 12 11.68 -5.06 7.12
C TYR A 12 11.00 -4.30 5.97
N GLY A 13 10.40 -5.02 5.00
CA GLY A 13 9.76 -4.45 3.82
C GLY A 13 10.63 -4.54 2.56
N SER A 14 10.08 -4.06 1.45
CA SER A 14 10.77 -4.04 0.15
C SER A 14 11.65 -2.80 -0.01
N GLN A 15 12.81 -2.96 -0.62
CA GLN A 15 13.74 -1.88 -0.96
C GLN A 15 14.27 -2.08 -2.38
N ARG A 16 14.52 -0.97 -3.09
CA ARG A 16 15.23 -1.02 -4.37
C ARG A 16 16.72 -1.15 -4.12
N VAL A 17 17.33 -2.21 -4.64
CA VAL A 17 18.76 -2.52 -4.47
C VAL A 17 19.39 -2.82 -5.83
N LYS A 18 20.70 -2.58 -5.94
CA LYS A 18 21.45 -2.92 -7.15
C LYS A 18 21.90 -4.37 -7.07
N ALA A 19 21.36 -5.22 -7.93
CA ALA A 19 21.71 -6.64 -7.97
C ALA A 19 23.18 -6.79 -8.41
N PRO A 20 24.05 -7.47 -7.63
CA PRO A 20 25.47 -7.59 -7.96
C PRO A 20 25.75 -8.33 -9.27
N SER A 21 24.90 -9.29 -9.64
CA SER A 21 25.07 -10.12 -10.84
C SER A 21 24.70 -9.41 -12.13
N THR A 22 23.66 -8.58 -12.13
CA THR A 22 23.15 -7.89 -13.33
C THR A 22 23.47 -6.40 -13.35
N ASN A 23 23.94 -5.85 -12.22
CA ASN A 23 24.13 -4.41 -11.99
C ASN A 23 22.86 -3.58 -12.20
N GLN A 24 21.69 -4.22 -12.25
CA GLN A 24 20.39 -3.56 -12.42
C GLN A 24 19.74 -3.27 -11.06
N THR A 25 18.93 -2.22 -11.01
CA THR A 25 18.13 -1.91 -9.82
C THR A 25 16.88 -2.80 -9.78
N VAL A 26 16.82 -3.69 -8.79
CA VAL A 26 15.70 -4.61 -8.56
C VAL A 26 14.98 -4.28 -7.26
N SER A 27 13.71 -4.68 -7.13
CA SER A 27 12.98 -4.62 -5.86
C SER A 27 13.23 -5.92 -5.09
N ALA A 28 13.63 -5.84 -3.82
CA ALA A 28 13.94 -7.00 -2.98
C ALA A 28 13.50 -6.77 -1.53
N TYR A 29 13.20 -7.86 -0.81
CA TYR A 29 12.79 -7.83 0.58
C TYR A 29 13.99 -7.79 1.51
N LYS A 30 14.01 -6.77 2.36
CA LYS A 30 15.03 -6.56 3.38
C LYS A 30 14.79 -7.50 4.57
N ILE A 31 15.80 -8.29 4.90
CA ILE A 31 15.74 -9.36 5.92
C ILE A 31 17.00 -9.29 6.79
N GLY A 32 16.86 -9.59 8.09
CA GLY A 32 17.99 -9.59 9.01
C GLY A 32 18.88 -10.83 8.85
N TYR A 33 20.17 -10.70 9.13
CA TYR A 33 21.15 -11.80 9.07
C TYR A 33 20.97 -12.86 10.17
N SER A 34 20.37 -12.49 11.29
CA SER A 34 20.36 -13.30 12.51
C SER A 34 19.22 -14.32 12.60
N SER A 35 18.39 -14.43 11.56
CA SER A 35 17.20 -15.30 11.55
C SER A 35 17.13 -16.21 10.33
N ALA A 36 16.38 -17.30 10.45
CA ALA A 36 16.11 -18.23 9.35
C ALA A 36 15.23 -17.66 8.23
N ALA A 37 14.61 -16.50 8.42
CA ALA A 37 13.65 -15.91 7.47
C ALA A 37 14.16 -15.87 6.01
N CYS A 38 15.43 -15.50 5.79
CA CYS A 38 16.01 -15.44 4.45
C CYS A 38 16.13 -16.83 3.81
N GLU A 39 16.78 -17.76 4.51
CA GLU A 39 16.95 -19.14 4.03
C GLU A 39 15.61 -19.86 3.84
N THR A 40 14.62 -19.54 4.68
CA THR A 40 13.27 -20.09 4.55
C THR A 40 12.61 -19.63 3.25
N LEU A 41 12.73 -18.35 2.89
CA LEU A 41 12.18 -17.86 1.62
C LEU A 41 12.88 -18.49 0.42
N LEU A 42 14.22 -18.61 0.45
CA LEU A 42 14.99 -19.25 -0.61
C LEU A 42 14.62 -20.73 -0.76
N ALA A 43 14.44 -21.45 0.36
CA ALA A 43 14.06 -22.86 0.35
C ALA A 43 12.62 -23.11 -0.13
N LEU A 44 11.69 -22.20 0.19
CA LEU A 44 10.28 -22.33 -0.20
C LEU A 44 10.03 -21.93 -1.65
N TYR A 45 10.58 -20.79 -2.09
CA TYR A 45 10.39 -20.30 -3.46
C TYR A 45 11.34 -20.94 -4.47
N GLY A 46 12.44 -21.56 -4.01
CA GLY A 46 13.43 -22.18 -4.89
C GLY A 46 13.94 -21.20 -5.94
N ALA A 47 13.84 -21.57 -7.22
CA ALA A 47 14.28 -20.73 -8.34
C ALA A 47 13.56 -19.37 -8.46
N LYS A 48 12.40 -19.20 -7.81
CA LYS A 48 11.63 -17.94 -7.81
C LYS A 48 12.10 -16.95 -6.77
N ALA A 49 13.08 -17.30 -5.93
CA ALA A 49 13.70 -16.35 -5.02
C ALA A 49 15.21 -16.38 -5.18
N ARG A 50 15.83 -15.19 -5.12
CA ARG A 50 17.28 -15.05 -5.22
C ARG A 50 17.80 -14.03 -4.21
N ASP A 51 18.92 -14.36 -3.61
CA ASP A 51 19.67 -13.42 -2.79
C ASP A 51 20.41 -12.44 -3.71
N VAL A 52 20.05 -11.16 -3.60
CA VAL A 52 20.64 -10.04 -4.35
C VAL A 52 21.41 -9.09 -3.43
N SER A 53 21.82 -9.57 -2.25
CA SER A 53 22.60 -8.79 -1.28
C SER A 53 23.99 -8.46 -1.83
N SER A 54 24.43 -7.23 -1.61
CA SER A 54 25.84 -6.90 -1.82
C SER A 54 26.71 -7.48 -0.70
N PRO A 55 27.99 -7.79 -0.93
CA PRO A 55 28.90 -8.32 0.11
C PRO A 55 29.05 -7.42 1.34
N HIS A 56 28.79 -6.11 1.18
CA HIS A 56 28.90 -5.11 2.25
C HIS A 56 27.53 -4.66 2.78
N ALA A 57 26.46 -5.36 2.44
CA ALA A 57 25.13 -5.02 2.89
C ALA A 57 24.98 -5.31 4.40
N SER A 58 24.36 -4.39 5.14
CA SER A 58 23.99 -4.62 6.56
C SER A 58 22.74 -5.49 6.73
N TYR A 59 22.06 -5.83 5.63
CA TYR A 59 20.88 -6.69 5.59
C TYR A 59 20.97 -7.63 4.39
N ARG A 60 20.22 -8.74 4.44
CA ARG A 60 20.00 -9.57 3.26
C ARG A 60 18.82 -9.05 2.46
N TYR A 61 18.93 -9.12 1.15
CA TYR A 61 17.92 -8.69 0.20
C TYR A 61 17.53 -9.86 -0.69
N VAL A 62 16.30 -10.35 -0.53
CA VAL A 62 15.77 -11.45 -1.33
C VAL A 62 14.82 -10.87 -2.37
N GLN A 63 15.17 -11.00 -3.64
CA GLN A 63 14.23 -10.75 -4.72
C GLN A 63 13.35 -11.99 -4.87
N ILE A 64 12.04 -11.77 -4.94
CA ILE A 64 11.05 -12.81 -5.18
C ILE A 64 10.39 -12.46 -6.52
N ASP A 65 10.36 -13.43 -7.42
CA ASP A 65 9.70 -13.34 -8.71
C ASP A 65 8.25 -13.82 -8.54
N GLY A 66 7.30 -12.95 -8.87
CA GLY A 66 5.87 -13.19 -8.72
C GLY A 66 5.22 -12.29 -7.68
N ASP A 67 4.04 -12.72 -7.26
CA ASP A 67 3.18 -11.99 -6.35
C ASP A 67 3.64 -12.12 -4.90
N THR A 68 3.39 -11.10 -4.08
CA THR A 68 3.71 -11.14 -2.64
C THR A 68 2.59 -10.56 -1.79
N ALA A 69 2.51 -11.03 -0.54
CA ALA A 69 1.55 -10.56 0.43
C ALA A 69 2.28 -10.11 1.70
N VAL A 70 2.58 -8.81 1.82
CA VAL A 70 3.26 -8.24 3.00
C VAL A 70 2.26 -7.60 3.95
N ARG A 71 2.32 -7.95 5.24
CA ARG A 71 1.53 -7.35 6.31
C ARG A 71 2.34 -7.18 7.60
N HIS A 72 2.35 -5.96 8.13
CA HIS A 72 2.97 -5.63 9.42
C HIS A 72 4.41 -6.16 9.60
N GLY A 73 5.21 -6.13 8.52
CA GLY A 73 6.57 -6.66 8.54
C GLY A 73 6.67 -8.17 8.36
N TYR A 74 5.65 -8.82 7.79
CA TYR A 74 5.67 -10.26 7.50
C TYR A 74 5.20 -10.54 6.08
N LEU A 75 5.90 -11.44 5.38
CA LEU A 75 5.44 -12.08 4.15
C LEU A 75 4.52 -13.24 4.52
N LEU A 76 3.28 -13.21 4.03
CA LEU A 76 2.28 -14.25 4.26
C LEU A 76 2.30 -15.27 3.14
N LEU A 77 2.54 -16.53 3.51
CA LEU A 77 2.65 -17.65 2.59
C LEU A 77 1.57 -18.69 2.91
N ASN A 78 0.97 -19.24 1.86
CA ASN A 78 0.11 -20.42 1.96
C ASN A 78 0.97 -21.62 1.55
N VAL A 79 1.21 -22.54 2.48
CA VAL A 79 2.15 -23.65 2.29
C VAL A 79 1.50 -25.00 2.54
N THR A 80 1.94 -26.00 1.79
CA THR A 80 1.62 -27.41 1.99
C THR A 80 2.33 -27.98 3.22
N ALA A 81 1.93 -29.16 3.69
CA ALA A 81 2.61 -29.88 4.75
C ALA A 81 4.10 -30.14 4.43
N ASP A 82 4.43 -30.48 3.18
CA ASP A 82 5.83 -30.71 2.75
C ASP A 82 6.65 -29.42 2.77
N GLU A 83 6.06 -28.29 2.39
CA GLU A 83 6.69 -26.97 2.48
C GLU A 83 6.89 -26.54 3.92
N LEU A 84 5.91 -26.79 4.80
CA LEU A 84 6.05 -26.55 6.24
C LEU A 84 7.21 -27.37 6.81
N ALA A 85 7.31 -28.66 6.47
CA ALA A 85 8.42 -29.52 6.89
C ALA A 85 9.79 -29.00 6.40
N ARG A 86 9.85 -28.50 5.16
CA ARG A 86 11.07 -27.84 4.65
C ARG A 86 11.41 -26.57 5.42
N ALA A 87 10.42 -25.73 5.71
CA ALA A 87 10.62 -24.53 6.51
C ALA A 87 11.15 -24.89 7.91
N GLU A 88 10.55 -25.87 8.59
CA GLU A 88 11.05 -26.36 9.89
C GLU A 88 12.49 -26.87 9.83
N ALA A 89 12.82 -27.65 8.79
CA ALA A 89 14.18 -28.18 8.63
C ALA A 89 15.21 -27.06 8.51
N VAL A 90 14.85 -25.97 7.81
CA VAL A 90 15.68 -24.77 7.71
C VAL A 90 15.74 -24.05 9.07
N THR A 91 14.60 -23.76 9.70
CA THR A 91 14.58 -22.96 10.95
C THR A 91 15.34 -23.63 12.09
N ARG A 92 15.35 -24.97 12.16
CA ARG A 92 16.14 -25.75 13.14
C ARG A 92 17.65 -25.52 13.05
N GLN A 93 18.17 -25.10 11.90
CA GLN A 93 19.60 -24.82 11.72
C GLN A 93 20.01 -23.42 12.21
N HIS A 94 19.05 -22.55 12.53
CA HIS A 94 19.30 -21.18 12.93
C HIS A 94 19.01 -20.95 14.42
N GLN A 95 19.67 -19.94 14.99
CA GLN A 95 19.45 -19.54 16.38
C GLN A 95 18.06 -18.97 16.65
N ARG A 96 17.42 -18.38 15.63
CA ARG A 96 16.07 -17.80 15.66
C ARG A 96 15.33 -18.14 14.36
N ALA A 97 14.08 -18.58 14.45
CA ALA A 97 13.26 -18.82 13.26
C ALA A 97 12.88 -17.50 12.58
N ALA A 98 12.20 -16.60 13.30
CA ALA A 98 11.49 -15.45 12.72
C ALA A 98 10.50 -15.84 11.60
N VAL A 99 9.94 -17.05 11.73
CA VAL A 99 8.91 -17.64 10.88
C VAL A 99 7.84 -18.18 11.81
N PHE A 100 6.57 -17.87 11.52
CA PHE A 100 5.46 -18.14 12.41
C PHE A 100 4.35 -18.88 11.66
N LEU A 101 3.81 -19.92 12.27
CA LEU A 101 2.66 -20.70 11.81
C LEU A 101 1.39 -20.18 12.46
N TRP A 102 0.34 -19.96 11.67
CA TRP A 102 -1.00 -19.72 12.19
C TRP A 102 -1.71 -21.04 12.44
N GLN A 103 -2.03 -21.33 13.70
CA GLN A 103 -2.74 -22.53 14.10
C GLN A 103 -3.60 -22.22 15.33
N GLU A 104 -4.80 -22.83 15.41
CA GLU A 104 -5.68 -22.69 16.59
C GLU A 104 -5.93 -21.22 17.01
N ASN A 105 -6.09 -20.32 16.04
CA ASN A 105 -6.27 -18.88 16.26
C ASN A 105 -5.10 -18.14 16.94
N ARG A 106 -3.88 -18.67 16.86
CA ARG A 106 -2.66 -18.06 17.40
C ARG A 106 -1.47 -18.22 16.45
N TRP A 107 -0.45 -17.38 16.65
CA TRP A 107 0.84 -17.50 15.96
C TRP A 107 1.84 -18.26 16.81
N LEU A 108 2.36 -19.34 16.24
CA LEU A 108 3.40 -20.18 16.82
C LEU A 108 4.70 -19.98 16.04
N GLU A 109 5.79 -19.56 16.70
CA GLU A 109 7.12 -19.55 16.09
C GLU A 109 7.55 -20.98 15.78
N LEU A 110 8.11 -21.19 14.58
CA LEU A 110 8.60 -22.50 14.16
C LEU A 110 9.78 -22.96 15.06
N PRO A 111 9.95 -24.29 15.24
CA PRO A 111 11.12 -24.84 15.90
C PRO A 111 12.44 -24.32 15.35
N HIS A 112 13.36 -23.95 16.23
CA HIS A 112 14.69 -23.45 15.87
C HIS A 112 15.78 -23.97 16.82
N GLY A 113 17.05 -23.69 16.55
CA GLY A 113 18.18 -24.28 17.28
C GLY A 113 18.22 -24.00 18.79
N ARG A 114 17.50 -22.98 19.29
CA ARG A 114 17.35 -22.72 20.73
C ARG A 114 16.07 -23.30 21.33
N ASN A 115 15.05 -23.57 20.51
CA ASN A 115 13.78 -24.12 20.96
C ASN A 115 13.29 -25.16 19.94
N PRO A 116 13.38 -26.46 20.27
CA PRO A 116 13.02 -27.54 19.33
C PRO A 116 11.50 -27.72 19.16
N ALA A 117 10.68 -27.04 19.95
CA ALA A 117 9.23 -27.09 19.92
C ALA A 117 8.64 -25.79 19.34
N TYR A 118 7.39 -25.89 18.88
CA TYR A 118 6.58 -24.72 18.56
C TYR A 118 6.40 -23.86 19.82
N ALA A 119 6.65 -22.56 19.69
CA ALA A 119 6.57 -21.62 20.80
C ALA A 119 5.52 -20.55 20.51
N GLU A 120 4.74 -20.14 21.51
CA GLU A 120 3.91 -18.96 21.33
C GLU A 120 4.79 -17.71 21.15
N SER A 121 4.29 -16.80 20.32
CA SER A 121 4.90 -15.49 20.10
C SER A 121 4.86 -14.67 21.39
N GLU A 122 5.90 -14.74 22.22
CA GLU A 122 5.95 -13.99 23.49
C GLU A 122 6.14 -12.47 23.25
N GLY A 123 5.19 -11.67 23.76
CA GLY A 123 5.33 -10.21 23.90
C GLY A 123 5.40 -9.42 22.59
N ARG A 124 6.54 -8.76 22.32
CA ARG A 124 6.79 -7.95 21.11
C ARG A 124 7.33 -8.77 19.93
N SER A 125 7.52 -10.07 20.08
CA SER A 125 8.05 -10.95 19.03
C SER A 125 6.90 -11.70 18.38
N GLY A 126 6.75 -11.57 17.05
CA GLY A 126 5.74 -12.30 16.27
C GLY A 126 4.58 -11.44 15.74
N PRO A 127 3.74 -11.98 14.85
CA PRO A 127 2.63 -11.24 14.26
C PRO A 127 1.48 -11.07 15.27
N GLY A 128 0.92 -9.86 15.35
CA GLY A 128 -0.19 -9.53 16.26
C GLY A 128 -1.57 -9.47 15.59
N PHE A 129 -1.75 -10.09 14.41
CA PHE A 129 -2.95 -9.96 13.59
C PHE A 129 -3.52 -11.32 13.18
N ASN A 130 -4.83 -11.40 12.90
CA ASN A 130 -5.44 -12.64 12.38
C ASN A 130 -5.31 -12.70 10.84
N PRO A 131 -4.75 -13.78 10.26
CA PRO A 131 -4.54 -13.89 8.83
C PRO A 131 -5.74 -14.37 8.00
N SER A 132 -6.84 -14.79 8.63
CA SER A 132 -7.98 -15.46 7.97
C SER A 132 -8.71 -14.62 6.91
N GLY A 133 -8.46 -13.30 6.88
CA GLY A 133 -9.00 -12.37 5.86
C GLY A 133 -7.96 -11.91 4.83
N PHE A 134 -6.73 -12.41 4.88
CA PHE A 134 -5.71 -12.10 3.88
C PHE A 134 -5.66 -13.19 2.81
N ARG A 135 -4.99 -12.85 1.70
CA ARG A 135 -4.69 -13.78 0.60
C ARG A 135 -3.18 -14.06 0.63
N PRO A 136 -2.74 -15.08 1.37
CA PRO A 136 -1.33 -15.47 1.36
C PRO A 136 -0.95 -15.97 -0.04
N VAL A 137 0.34 -15.96 -0.34
CA VAL A 137 0.88 -16.39 -1.63
C VAL A 137 1.36 -17.83 -1.52
N SER A 138 1.09 -18.65 -2.53
CA SER A 138 1.74 -19.95 -2.60
C SER A 138 3.18 -19.77 -3.11
N PRO A 139 4.21 -20.17 -2.36
CA PRO A 139 5.59 -20.01 -2.82
C PRO A 139 5.92 -20.90 -4.03
N ALA A 140 5.25 -22.05 -4.18
CA ALA A 140 5.41 -22.94 -5.34
C ALA A 140 4.94 -22.30 -6.65
N THR A 141 3.75 -21.68 -6.67
CA THR A 141 3.22 -21.03 -7.87
C THR A 141 3.68 -19.58 -8.00
N GLY A 142 4.04 -18.92 -6.90
CA GLY A 142 4.35 -17.49 -6.87
C GLY A 142 3.10 -16.63 -7.11
N GLU A 143 1.91 -17.24 -7.04
CA GLU A 143 0.63 -16.58 -7.24
C GLU A 143 -0.03 -16.35 -5.89
N LYS A 144 -0.69 -15.19 -5.72
CA LYS A 144 -1.68 -15.04 -4.65
C LYS A 144 -2.72 -16.14 -4.82
N GLU A 145 -3.14 -16.74 -3.71
CA GLU A 145 -4.31 -17.60 -3.71
C GLU A 145 -5.41 -16.93 -4.53
N ALA A 146 -5.84 -17.63 -5.60
CA ALA A 146 -6.88 -17.14 -6.49
C ALA A 146 -8.03 -16.63 -5.63
N ALA A 147 -8.71 -15.55 -6.06
CA ALA A 147 -9.97 -15.19 -5.42
C ALA A 147 -10.78 -16.48 -5.34
N VAL A 148 -11.12 -16.94 -4.13
CA VAL A 148 -12.10 -18.02 -3.95
C VAL A 148 -13.18 -17.74 -4.98
N ALA A 149 -13.39 -18.66 -5.92
CA ALA A 149 -14.35 -18.46 -6.98
C ALA A 149 -15.68 -18.10 -6.32
N GLY A 150 -16.11 -16.86 -6.55
CA GLY A 150 -17.33 -16.30 -5.99
C GLY A 150 -17.22 -15.32 -4.83
N ILE A 151 -18.37 -14.81 -4.46
CA ILE A 151 -18.55 -13.77 -3.43
C ILE A 151 -19.09 -14.46 -2.18
N ARG A 152 -18.40 -14.33 -1.05
CA ARG A 152 -18.85 -14.88 0.25
C ARG A 152 -19.09 -13.76 1.25
N ALA A 153 -20.04 -13.95 2.17
CA ALA A 153 -20.25 -13.05 3.29
C ALA A 153 -19.98 -13.74 4.63
N GLU A 154 -19.12 -13.13 5.45
CA GLU A 154 -18.83 -13.56 6.82
C GLU A 154 -19.56 -12.66 7.81
N LYS A 155 -20.39 -13.25 8.68
CA LYS A 155 -21.09 -12.51 9.74
C LYS A 155 -20.17 -12.38 10.96
N SER A 156 -19.89 -11.15 11.37
CA SER A 156 -19.14 -10.82 12.57
C SER A 156 -20.05 -10.06 13.53
N GLN A 157 -20.34 -10.65 14.69
CA GLN A 157 -21.17 -10.04 15.71
C GLN A 157 -20.46 -10.15 17.06
N ARG A 158 -20.11 -9.00 17.64
CA ARG A 158 -19.41 -8.94 18.94
C ARG A 158 -20.37 -8.96 20.13
N ASP A 159 -21.59 -8.45 19.93
CA ASP A 159 -22.65 -8.34 20.93
C ASP A 159 -23.99 -8.73 20.26
N PRO A 160 -24.77 -9.67 20.83
CA PRO A 160 -26.08 -10.06 20.31
C PRO A 160 -27.07 -8.89 20.12
N ASN A 161 -26.92 -7.83 20.92
CA ASN A 161 -27.80 -6.67 20.88
C ASN A 161 -27.36 -5.59 19.88
N GLN A 162 -26.23 -5.77 19.20
CA GLN A 162 -25.71 -4.84 18.21
C GLN A 162 -25.84 -5.38 16.80
N LYS A 163 -25.99 -4.47 15.84
CA LYS A 163 -26.07 -4.81 14.42
C LYS A 163 -24.82 -5.60 14.00
N PRO A 164 -24.97 -6.79 13.43
CA PRO A 164 -23.85 -7.57 12.94
C PRO A 164 -23.20 -6.90 11.72
N TRP A 165 -21.92 -7.17 11.55
CA TRP A 165 -21.13 -6.75 10.41
C TRP A 165 -21.01 -7.91 9.46
N TYR A 166 -21.46 -7.74 8.23
CA TYR A 166 -21.28 -8.71 7.16
C TYR A 166 -20.09 -8.30 6.31
N TRP A 167 -19.02 -9.09 6.34
CA TRP A 167 -17.82 -8.89 5.55
C TRP A 167 -17.94 -9.64 4.23
N ILE A 168 -17.97 -8.91 3.13
CA ILE A 168 -18.16 -9.43 1.79
C ILE A 168 -16.79 -9.52 1.12
N LEU A 169 -16.37 -10.76 0.85
CA LEU A 169 -15.04 -11.17 0.41
C LEU A 169 -15.14 -11.93 -0.91
N GLY A 170 -14.03 -12.05 -1.63
CA GLY A 170 -13.96 -12.75 -2.92
C GLY A 170 -13.80 -11.80 -4.10
N ASP A 171 -14.30 -12.20 -5.28
CA ASP A 171 -14.24 -11.38 -6.49
C ASP A 171 -15.34 -10.31 -6.53
N THR A 172 -15.18 -9.31 -5.66
CA THR A 172 -16.17 -8.24 -5.45
C THR A 172 -15.95 -7.03 -6.36
N TYR A 173 -14.89 -7.03 -7.18
CA TYR A 173 -14.53 -5.88 -8.01
C TYR A 173 -15.48 -5.67 -9.19
N PRO A 174 -15.88 -6.71 -9.95
CA PRO A 174 -16.88 -6.58 -11.01
C PRO A 174 -18.25 -6.11 -10.48
N GLN A 175 -18.57 -6.46 -9.23
CA GLN A 175 -19.86 -6.18 -8.59
C GLN A 175 -19.84 -4.94 -7.67
N ARG A 176 -18.80 -4.11 -7.76
CA ARG A 176 -18.60 -2.96 -6.86
C ARG A 176 -19.77 -1.99 -6.84
N GLU A 177 -20.39 -1.73 -7.98
CA GLU A 177 -21.50 -0.76 -8.08
C GLU A 177 -22.79 -1.33 -7.47
N THR A 178 -23.03 -2.63 -7.63
CA THR A 178 -24.12 -3.35 -6.96
C THR A 178 -23.95 -3.30 -5.44
N LEU A 179 -22.73 -3.52 -4.94
CA LEU A 179 -22.42 -3.45 -3.51
C LEU A 179 -22.63 -2.02 -2.95
N LYS A 180 -22.19 -0.98 -3.65
CA LYS A 180 -22.44 0.42 -3.25
C LYS A 180 -23.94 0.74 -3.24
N ARG A 181 -24.67 0.33 -4.28
CA ARG A 181 -26.13 0.57 -4.40
C ARG A 181 -26.90 0.00 -3.22
N HIS A 182 -26.46 -1.15 -2.71
CA HIS A 182 -27.06 -1.81 -1.54
C HIS A 182 -26.45 -1.36 -0.20
N GLY A 183 -25.67 -0.28 -0.17
CA GLY A 183 -25.17 0.35 1.05
C GLY A 183 -23.97 -0.34 1.69
N ALA A 184 -23.31 -1.26 0.99
CA ALA A 184 -22.04 -1.80 1.45
C ALA A 184 -20.94 -0.75 1.28
N ARG A 185 -19.96 -0.75 2.18
CA ARG A 185 -18.80 0.14 2.13
C ARG A 185 -17.51 -0.65 1.98
N PHE A 186 -16.54 -0.09 1.29
CA PHE A 186 -15.24 -0.73 1.16
C PHE A 186 -14.32 -0.35 2.34
N SER A 187 -13.73 -1.35 2.98
CA SER A 187 -12.71 -1.16 4.01
C SER A 187 -11.33 -1.26 3.39
N SER A 188 -10.60 -0.15 3.29
CA SER A 188 -9.21 -0.15 2.80
C SER A 188 -8.28 -0.99 3.68
N LYS A 189 -8.57 -1.07 5.00
CA LYS A 189 -7.79 -1.85 5.97
C LYS A 189 -7.92 -3.36 5.77
N ARG A 190 -9.13 -3.85 5.48
CA ARG A 190 -9.39 -5.27 5.21
C ARG A 190 -9.44 -5.62 3.72
N ARG A 191 -9.37 -4.61 2.85
CA ARG A 191 -9.61 -4.69 1.39
C ARG A 191 -10.85 -5.51 1.06
N ALA A 192 -11.91 -5.30 1.83
CA ALA A 192 -13.14 -6.06 1.78
C ALA A 192 -14.33 -5.11 1.84
N TRP A 193 -15.43 -5.49 1.20
CA TRP A 193 -16.70 -4.79 1.38
C TRP A 193 -17.30 -5.19 2.73
N TYR A 194 -18.04 -4.29 3.35
CA TYR A 194 -18.78 -4.60 4.56
C TYR A 194 -20.14 -3.94 4.58
N PHE A 195 -21.10 -4.61 5.20
CA PHE A 195 -22.45 -4.12 5.41
C PHE A 195 -22.81 -4.25 6.89
N VAL A 196 -23.41 -3.21 7.48
CA VAL A 196 -23.82 -3.21 8.89
C VAL A 196 -25.34 -3.17 8.96
N GLY A 197 -25.95 -4.26 9.40
CA GLY A 197 -27.39 -4.39 9.49
C GLY A 197 -27.78 -5.74 10.05
N TRP A 198 -29.06 -5.95 10.35
CA TRP A 198 -29.52 -7.23 10.89
C TRP A 198 -29.42 -8.35 9.85
N GLU A 199 -29.69 -8.03 8.59
CA GLU A 199 -29.61 -8.95 7.46
C GLU A 199 -28.94 -8.31 6.25
N LEU A 200 -28.35 -9.13 5.39
CA LEU A 200 -27.85 -8.70 4.09
C LEU A 200 -29.01 -8.28 3.17
N PRO A 201 -28.87 -7.19 2.42
CA PRO A 201 -29.82 -6.82 1.37
C PRO A 201 -29.94 -7.92 0.31
N ASP A 202 -31.13 -8.10 -0.25
CA ASP A 202 -31.42 -9.18 -1.21
C ASP A 202 -30.53 -9.14 -2.45
N GLY A 203 -30.12 -7.96 -2.92
CA GLY A 203 -29.17 -7.82 -4.03
C GLY A 203 -27.79 -8.38 -3.69
N ILE A 204 -27.34 -8.26 -2.44
CA ILE A 204 -26.08 -8.86 -1.99
C ILE A 204 -26.24 -10.36 -1.75
N LYS A 205 -27.38 -10.80 -1.21
CA LYS A 205 -27.73 -12.23 -1.08
C LYS A 205 -27.71 -12.92 -2.45
N ARG A 206 -28.32 -12.33 -3.48
CA ARG A 206 -28.31 -12.85 -4.86
C ARG A 206 -26.90 -12.95 -5.43
N LEU A 207 -26.05 -11.94 -5.24
CA LEU A 207 -24.64 -12.03 -5.67
C LEU A 207 -23.90 -13.18 -4.99
N ILE A 208 -24.16 -13.45 -3.72
CA ILE A 208 -23.56 -14.58 -3.01
C ILE A 208 -24.10 -15.91 -3.58
N THR A 209 -25.41 -16.00 -3.84
CA THR A 209 -26.06 -17.21 -4.36
C THR A 209 -25.72 -17.52 -5.82
N GLU A 210 -25.71 -16.51 -6.70
CA GLU A 210 -25.36 -16.65 -8.13
C GLU A 210 -23.93 -17.17 -8.27
N TYR A 211 -22.99 -16.60 -7.51
CA TYR A 211 -21.61 -17.04 -7.53
C TYR A 211 -21.33 -18.31 -6.70
N ALA A 212 -22.26 -18.74 -5.84
CA ALA A 212 -22.19 -20.04 -5.16
C ALA A 212 -22.77 -21.19 -6.00
N THR A 213 -23.56 -20.89 -7.03
CA THR A 213 -24.26 -21.90 -7.87
C THR A 213 -23.51 -22.21 -9.18
N THR A 214 -22.48 -21.45 -9.53
CA THR A 214 -21.64 -21.74 -10.71
C THR A 214 -20.58 -22.79 -10.36
N GLU A 215 -21.00 -24.05 -10.33
CA GLU A 215 -20.12 -25.21 -10.47
C GLU A 215 -19.65 -25.33 -11.94
N ALA A 216 -18.49 -25.95 -12.12
CA ALA A 216 -17.61 -25.88 -13.28
C ALA A 216 -18.24 -26.19 -14.65
N GLU A 217 -17.88 -25.40 -15.67
CA GLU A 217 -17.79 -25.85 -17.06
C GLU A 217 -16.56 -25.24 -17.78
N PRO A 218 -16.02 -25.93 -18.81
CA PRO A 218 -14.59 -26.05 -19.05
C PRO A 218 -14.00 -24.92 -19.90
N THR A 219 -12.70 -24.75 -19.71
CA THR A 219 -11.77 -23.94 -20.49
C THR A 219 -11.89 -24.22 -21.99
N THR A 220 -12.15 -23.18 -22.78
CA THR A 220 -11.66 -23.10 -24.16
C THR A 220 -10.56 -22.06 -24.25
N PRO A 221 -9.41 -22.36 -24.87
CA PRO A 221 -8.34 -21.40 -25.07
C PRO A 221 -8.81 -20.40 -26.13
N ILE A 222 -8.75 -19.11 -25.83
CA ILE A 222 -8.77 -18.07 -26.85
C ILE A 222 -7.37 -17.47 -26.87
N GLU A 223 -6.79 -17.59 -28.07
CA GLU A 223 -5.48 -17.15 -28.50
C GLU A 223 -5.26 -15.66 -28.26
N ASP A 224 -4.00 -15.28 -28.03
CA ASP A 224 -3.50 -13.91 -28.20
C ASP A 224 -3.87 -13.41 -29.61
N ASP A 225 -4.62 -12.29 -29.70
CA ASP A 225 -4.24 -11.18 -30.59
C ASP A 225 -5.07 -9.90 -30.32
N ALA A 226 -4.31 -8.81 -30.07
CA ALA A 226 -4.60 -7.38 -30.29
C ALA A 226 -5.86 -6.68 -29.69
N PRO A 227 -5.74 -5.39 -29.30
CA PRO A 227 -6.87 -4.59 -28.83
C PRO A 227 -7.87 -4.30 -29.98
N CYS A 228 -9.13 -4.66 -29.74
CA CYS A 228 -10.27 -4.34 -30.60
C CYS A 228 -10.35 -2.82 -30.87
N SER A 229 -10.51 -2.44 -32.13
CA SER A 229 -10.54 -1.04 -32.57
C SER A 229 -11.88 -0.34 -32.22
N ASP A 230 -11.84 0.96 -31.96
CA ASP A 230 -13.01 1.78 -31.56
C ASP A 230 -14.18 1.73 -32.56
N GLU A 231 -13.90 1.33 -33.81
CA GLU A 231 -14.88 1.23 -34.89
C GLU A 231 -15.76 -0.03 -34.76
N GLU A 232 -15.25 -1.13 -34.19
CA GLU A 232 -16.05 -2.33 -33.91
C GLU A 232 -16.96 -2.15 -32.69
N ALA A 233 -16.51 -1.40 -31.67
CA ALA A 233 -17.33 -1.06 -30.51
C ALA A 233 -18.54 -0.18 -30.88
N ALA A 234 -18.39 0.72 -31.85
CA ALA A 234 -19.48 1.58 -32.34
C ALA A 234 -20.56 0.79 -33.11
N ALA A 235 -20.16 -0.26 -33.84
CA ALA A 235 -21.08 -1.12 -34.59
C ALA A 235 -21.93 -2.03 -33.68
N ILE A 236 -21.38 -2.48 -32.56
CA ILE A 236 -22.08 -3.37 -31.61
C ILE A 236 -23.07 -2.60 -30.72
N LEU A 237 -22.77 -1.34 -30.37
CA LEU A 237 -23.57 -0.56 -29.42
C LEU A 237 -24.57 0.42 -30.05
N GLY A 238 -24.57 0.61 -31.37
CA GLY A 238 -25.64 1.32 -32.09
C GLY A 238 -25.84 2.79 -31.71
N VAL A 239 -24.84 3.45 -31.12
CA VAL A 239 -24.90 4.87 -30.76
C VAL A 239 -23.75 5.63 -31.44
N PRO A 240 -24.03 6.67 -32.25
CA PRO A 240 -22.99 7.51 -32.81
C PRO A 240 -22.41 8.43 -31.71
N LEU A 241 -21.13 8.26 -31.38
CA LEU A 241 -20.41 9.18 -30.52
C LEU A 241 -20.17 10.51 -31.26
N LYS A 242 -20.73 11.59 -30.72
CA LYS A 242 -20.46 12.96 -31.15
C LYS A 242 -19.36 13.56 -30.25
N PRO A 243 -18.40 14.34 -30.78
CA PRO A 243 -17.27 14.82 -30.00
C PRO A 243 -17.68 15.88 -28.97
N SER A 244 -16.92 15.91 -27.89
CA SER A 244 -17.07 16.72 -26.67
C SER A 244 -17.39 18.19 -26.91
N PRO A 245 -18.18 18.78 -26.01
CA PRO A 245 -17.92 20.16 -25.57
C PRO A 245 -17.83 20.25 -24.03
N SER A 246 -16.69 20.81 -23.59
CA SER A 246 -16.40 21.67 -22.44
C SER A 246 -17.02 21.39 -21.05
N PRO A 247 -16.20 21.38 -19.98
CA PRO A 247 -16.69 21.29 -18.61
C PRO A 247 -17.23 22.65 -18.17
N SER A 248 -18.52 22.71 -17.85
CA SER A 248 -19.07 23.81 -17.06
C SER A 248 -20.01 23.23 -16.03
N ALA A 249 -19.68 23.53 -14.78
CA ALA A 249 -20.46 23.30 -13.57
C ALA A 249 -20.72 21.83 -13.19
N GLU A 250 -19.77 21.21 -12.48
CA GLU A 250 -20.08 20.09 -11.57
C GLU A 250 -19.91 20.52 -10.11
N LEU A 251 -20.93 20.17 -9.32
CA LEU A 251 -21.06 20.33 -7.88
C LEU A 251 -19.94 19.58 -7.11
N PRO A 252 -19.60 19.99 -5.87
CA PRO A 252 -18.40 19.51 -5.19
C PRO A 252 -18.50 18.03 -4.79
N GLN A 253 -17.49 17.24 -5.17
CA GLN A 253 -17.30 15.86 -4.71
C GLN A 253 -16.87 15.83 -3.22
N PRO A 254 -17.41 14.94 -2.38
CA PRO A 254 -17.26 15.00 -0.92
C PRO A 254 -16.01 14.29 -0.34
N ASP A 255 -14.99 13.94 -1.14
CA ASP A 255 -13.88 13.07 -0.70
C ASP A 255 -12.46 13.67 -0.83
N GLU A 256 -12.31 15.00 -0.96
CA GLU A 256 -10.98 15.64 -0.90
C GLU A 256 -10.55 15.91 0.56
N PRO A 257 -9.30 15.57 0.96
CA PRO A 257 -8.80 15.94 2.29
C PRO A 257 -8.87 17.47 2.44
N PRO A 258 -9.45 17.98 3.54
CA PRO A 258 -9.73 19.39 3.68
C PRO A 258 -8.41 20.18 3.60
N ARG A 259 -8.42 21.24 2.80
CA ARG A 259 -7.34 22.21 2.72
C ARG A 259 -7.06 22.78 4.12
N LEU A 260 -5.79 22.82 4.54
CA LEU A 260 -5.45 23.28 5.89
C LEU A 260 -5.50 24.80 6.04
N PHE A 261 -5.21 25.55 4.97
CA PHE A 261 -5.13 27.01 5.01
C PHE A 261 -6.12 27.71 4.06
N GLN A 262 -6.61 28.87 4.47
CA GLN A 262 -7.51 29.72 3.69
C GLN A 262 -6.83 31.02 3.25
N ILE A 263 -7.35 31.68 2.20
CA ILE A 263 -6.87 33.00 1.75
C ILE A 263 -7.01 33.99 2.91
N GLY A 264 -5.98 34.82 3.12
CA GLY A 264 -5.93 35.80 4.21
C GLY A 264 -5.54 35.21 5.57
N GLN A 265 -5.33 33.90 5.69
CA GLN A 265 -4.85 33.29 6.93
C GLN A 265 -3.37 33.60 7.16
N THR A 266 -3.04 33.94 8.39
CA THR A 266 -1.65 34.08 8.86
C THR A 266 -1.03 32.69 9.08
N ILE A 267 0.14 32.49 8.49
CA ILE A 267 0.94 31.27 8.62
C ILE A 267 2.40 31.62 8.87
N TYR A 268 3.20 30.61 9.21
CA TYR A 268 4.62 30.74 9.48
C TYR A 268 5.42 29.71 8.67
N ALA A 269 6.64 30.08 8.28
CA ALA A 269 7.59 29.17 7.63
C ALA A 269 8.07 28.11 8.62
N ARG A 270 7.93 26.81 8.30
CA ARG A 270 8.38 25.71 9.19
C ARG A 270 9.88 25.52 9.23
N HIS A 271 10.58 25.90 8.18
CA HIS A 271 12.04 25.85 8.07
C HIS A 271 12.53 27.03 7.21
N GLU A 272 13.84 27.13 6.97
CA GLU A 272 14.38 28.12 6.04
C GLU A 272 13.85 27.85 4.63
N LEU A 273 13.19 28.85 4.06
CA LEU A 273 12.58 28.83 2.74
C LEU A 273 13.24 29.87 1.85
N GLU A 274 12.97 29.82 0.56
CA GLU A 274 13.42 30.85 -0.38
C GLU A 274 12.24 31.31 -1.24
N THR A 275 12.24 32.59 -1.59
CA THR A 275 11.35 33.14 -2.61
C THR A 275 11.83 32.74 -4.01
N GLN A 276 10.95 32.89 -5.02
CA GLN A 276 11.34 32.65 -6.42
C GLN A 276 12.49 33.58 -6.87
N ASP A 277 12.59 34.76 -6.27
CA ASP A 277 13.67 35.73 -6.50
C ASP A 277 14.95 35.41 -5.70
N GLY A 278 15.01 34.28 -4.99
CA GLY A 278 16.18 33.85 -4.23
C GLY A 278 16.39 34.56 -2.89
N LYS A 279 15.41 35.32 -2.39
CA LYS A 279 15.47 35.88 -1.02
C LYS A 279 15.18 34.78 0.00
N ALA A 280 16.05 34.68 1.01
CA ALA A 280 15.89 33.75 2.12
C ALA A 280 14.75 34.20 3.07
N ILE A 281 13.92 33.23 3.46
CA ILE A 281 12.85 33.36 4.43
C ILE A 281 13.28 32.57 5.68
N PRO A 282 13.50 33.24 6.82
CA PRO A 282 13.92 32.55 8.03
C PRO A 282 12.80 31.65 8.56
N THR A 283 13.20 30.59 9.27
CA THR A 283 12.24 29.76 10.01
C THR A 283 11.42 30.63 10.95
N GLY A 284 10.10 30.45 10.93
CA GLY A 284 9.18 31.23 11.74
C GLY A 284 8.81 32.60 11.17
N ALA A 285 9.25 32.95 9.96
CA ALA A 285 8.77 34.15 9.29
C ALA A 285 7.25 34.11 9.13
N GLN A 286 6.58 35.21 9.46
CA GLN A 286 5.14 35.37 9.32
C GLN A 286 4.79 35.70 7.87
N GLY A 287 3.79 35.01 7.33
CA GLY A 287 3.23 35.29 6.01
C GLY A 287 1.72 35.15 5.97
N THR A 288 1.13 35.66 4.91
CA THR A 288 -0.32 35.60 4.67
C THR A 288 -0.59 34.83 3.38
N ILE A 289 -1.53 33.89 3.40
CA ILE A 289 -1.91 33.16 2.19
C ILE A 289 -2.58 34.13 1.20
N ALA A 290 -1.93 34.34 0.05
CA ALA A 290 -2.39 35.22 -1.01
C ALA A 290 -3.19 34.48 -2.09
N ARG A 291 -2.85 33.21 -2.38
CA ARG A 291 -3.50 32.41 -3.42
C ARG A 291 -3.50 30.92 -3.08
N LEU A 292 -4.53 30.22 -3.53
CA LEU A 292 -4.68 28.77 -3.39
C LEU A 292 -4.53 28.09 -4.74
N TYR A 293 -3.92 26.91 -4.77
CA TYR A 293 -3.77 26.11 -5.99
C TYR A 293 -4.55 24.81 -5.90
N ASN A 294 -4.87 24.23 -7.07
CA ASN A 294 -5.44 22.90 -7.17
C ASN A 294 -4.50 21.84 -6.60
N ARG A 295 -5.08 20.78 -6.01
CA ARG A 295 -4.30 19.70 -5.39
C ARG A 295 -3.50 18.95 -6.43
N ASN A 296 -2.20 18.85 -6.23
CA ASN A 296 -1.35 17.98 -7.02
C ASN A 296 -1.28 16.58 -6.37
N VAL A 297 -1.44 15.52 -7.18
CA VAL A 297 -1.43 14.13 -6.74
C VAL A 297 -0.08 13.70 -6.11
N GLN A 298 1.02 14.36 -6.50
CA GLN A 298 2.37 14.05 -6.06
C GLN A 298 2.82 14.88 -4.84
N HIS A 299 2.37 16.12 -4.71
CA HIS A 299 2.92 17.07 -3.71
C HIS A 299 1.89 17.72 -2.80
N GLY A 300 0.60 17.43 -2.98
CA GLY A 300 -0.47 17.92 -2.12
C GLY A 300 -0.96 19.32 -2.48
N TRP A 301 -1.47 20.04 -1.49
CA TRP A 301 -1.91 21.43 -1.63
C TRP A 301 -0.71 22.38 -1.66
N SER A 302 -0.84 23.48 -2.40
CA SER A 302 0.17 24.53 -2.46
C SER A 302 -0.48 25.91 -2.47
N TYR A 303 0.29 26.92 -2.10
CA TYR A 303 -0.17 28.26 -1.77
C TYR A 303 0.83 29.31 -2.25
N ASP A 304 0.33 30.46 -2.70
CA ASP A 304 1.15 31.67 -2.67
C ASP A 304 1.07 32.26 -1.27
N VAL A 305 2.22 32.57 -0.69
CA VAL A 305 2.33 33.19 0.62
C VAL A 305 3.07 34.50 0.45
N ASP A 306 2.48 35.58 0.96
CA ASP A 306 3.14 36.88 1.08
C ASP A 306 3.79 37.00 2.46
N PHE A 307 5.12 36.90 2.52
CA PHE A 307 5.88 37.03 3.75
C PHE A 307 6.18 38.49 4.05
N VAL A 308 5.89 38.91 5.29
CA VAL A 308 6.07 40.29 5.75
C VAL A 308 7.53 40.71 5.55
N ASP A 309 7.73 41.86 4.89
CA ASP A 309 9.04 42.46 4.57
C ASP A 309 9.97 41.64 3.66
N ILE A 310 9.50 40.53 3.07
CA ILE A 310 10.31 39.65 2.19
C ILE A 310 9.73 39.62 0.76
N GLY A 311 8.42 39.36 0.66
CA GLY A 311 7.68 39.27 -0.59
C GLY A 311 6.92 37.95 -0.76
N THR A 312 6.34 37.77 -1.95
CA THR A 312 5.48 36.63 -2.26
C THR A 312 6.26 35.45 -2.84
N GLY A 313 5.91 34.22 -2.44
CA GLY A 313 6.44 33.01 -3.04
C GLY A 313 5.47 31.84 -3.01
N TRP A 314 5.79 30.78 -3.76
CA TRP A 314 4.99 29.58 -3.88
C TRP A 314 5.50 28.45 -2.98
N TYR A 315 4.64 27.93 -2.12
CA TYR A 315 4.99 26.97 -1.06
C TYR A 315 3.98 25.82 -0.96
N PHE A 316 4.49 24.62 -0.63
CA PHE A 316 3.69 23.45 -0.34
C PHE A 316 3.09 23.53 1.07
N GLU A 317 1.94 22.89 1.28
CA GLU A 317 1.26 22.84 2.58
C GLU A 317 2.15 22.34 3.72
N ARG A 318 3.07 21.42 3.42
CA ARG A 318 4.01 20.85 4.41
C ARG A 318 5.11 21.80 4.87
N GLU A 319 5.39 22.86 4.12
CA GLU A 319 6.42 23.87 4.41
C GLU A 319 5.88 24.98 5.36
N LEU A 320 4.56 25.00 5.59
CA LEU A 320 3.85 26.06 6.32
C LEU A 320 3.19 25.53 7.60
N THR A 321 2.98 26.42 8.58
CA THR A 321 2.28 26.11 9.83
C THR A 321 1.40 27.27 10.27
N ASP A 322 0.28 26.98 10.92
CA ASP A 322 -0.57 27.97 11.61
C ASP A 322 -0.06 28.30 13.03
N LEU A 323 0.81 27.45 13.58
CA LEU A 323 1.41 27.64 14.90
C LEU A 323 2.50 28.71 14.88
N GLU A 324 2.36 29.72 15.74
CA GLU A 324 3.40 30.72 15.96
C GLU A 324 4.67 30.06 16.51
N PRO A 325 5.84 30.31 15.89
CA PRO A 325 7.11 29.75 16.32
C PRO A 325 7.49 30.27 17.71
N ILE A 326 7.93 29.36 18.59
CA ILE A 326 8.49 29.74 19.88
C ILE A 326 9.85 30.45 19.63
N PRO A 327 10.07 31.68 20.17
CA PRO A 327 11.31 32.41 19.97
C PRO A 327 12.54 31.57 20.33
N GLY A 328 13.48 31.41 19.38
CA GLY A 328 14.74 30.69 19.56
C GLY A 328 14.75 29.22 19.14
N ILE A 329 13.62 28.63 18.73
CA ILE A 329 13.58 27.26 18.19
C ILE A 329 13.75 27.29 16.67
N ARG A 330 14.82 26.68 16.17
CA ARG A 330 15.05 26.45 14.74
C ARG A 330 14.69 24.99 14.40
N ILE A 331 13.76 24.79 13.48
CA ILE A 331 13.48 23.47 12.91
C ILE A 331 14.28 23.36 11.62
N THR A 332 15.44 22.72 11.67
CA THR A 332 16.21 22.36 10.47
C THR A 332 15.72 21.02 9.94
N HIS A 333 15.67 20.88 8.62
CA HIS A 333 15.29 19.62 7.97
C HIS A 333 16.39 18.57 8.23
N GLY A 334 16.23 17.78 9.28
CA GLY A 334 17.17 16.74 9.67
C GLY A 334 16.98 15.47 8.85
N SER A 335 17.35 15.46 7.58
CA SER A 335 17.62 14.19 6.90
C SER A 335 18.98 13.69 7.36
N VAL A 336 19.00 12.71 8.27
CA VAL A 336 20.22 11.95 8.59
C VAL A 336 20.51 11.05 7.41
N VAL A 337 21.43 11.50 6.55
CA VAL A 337 21.83 10.78 5.33
C VAL A 337 23.12 10.03 5.64
N PRO A 338 23.15 8.69 5.53
CA PRO A 338 24.38 7.92 5.69
C PRO A 338 25.42 8.35 4.62
N PRO A 339 26.73 8.25 4.91
CA PRO A 339 27.77 8.58 3.94
C PRO A 339 27.55 7.79 2.63
N GLY A 340 27.35 8.49 1.51
CA GLY A 340 27.21 7.90 0.18
C GLY A 340 25.79 7.69 -0.35
N ALA A 341 24.74 8.09 0.38
CA ALA A 341 23.38 8.10 -0.17
C ALA A 341 23.10 9.40 -0.94
N ALA A 342 22.49 9.28 -2.12
CA ALA A 342 22.00 10.43 -2.88
C ALA A 342 20.92 11.16 -2.06
N LEU A 343 21.06 12.48 -1.93
CA LEU A 343 20.10 13.31 -1.23
C LEU A 343 18.73 13.21 -1.94
N PRO A 344 17.61 13.04 -1.20
CA PRO A 344 16.31 13.23 -1.81
C PRO A 344 16.24 14.65 -2.40
N PRO A 345 15.56 14.85 -3.54
CA PRO A 345 15.40 16.19 -4.10
C PRO A 345 14.74 17.07 -3.05
N THR A 346 15.32 18.24 -2.82
CA THR A 346 14.76 19.22 -1.90
C THR A 346 13.44 19.75 -2.44
N ASP A 347 12.61 20.34 -1.57
CA ASP A 347 11.38 20.99 -2.03
C ASP A 347 11.68 22.11 -3.03
N ALA A 348 12.85 22.77 -2.93
CA ALA A 348 13.35 23.71 -3.92
C ALA A 348 13.67 23.05 -5.28
N ASP A 349 14.29 21.86 -5.27
CA ASP A 349 14.58 21.10 -6.51
C ASP A 349 13.28 20.65 -7.19
N LEU A 350 12.29 20.20 -6.41
CA LEU A 350 10.97 19.82 -6.93
C LEU A 350 10.23 21.01 -7.54
N LYS A 351 10.26 22.19 -6.88
CA LYS A 351 9.65 23.41 -7.43
C LYS A 351 10.32 23.84 -8.74
N ARG A 352 11.66 23.78 -8.81
CA ARG A 352 12.41 24.10 -10.04
C ARG A 352 12.05 23.16 -11.18
N MET A 353 11.98 21.86 -10.92
CA MET A 353 11.55 20.86 -11.91
C MET A 353 10.10 21.10 -12.41
N LEU A 354 9.19 21.55 -11.53
CA LEU A 354 7.80 21.85 -11.92
C LEU A 354 7.68 23.10 -12.78
N VAL A 355 8.48 24.13 -12.49
CA VAL A 355 8.56 25.35 -13.32
C VAL A 355 9.19 25.03 -14.67
N GLU A 356 10.29 24.28 -14.70
CA GLU A 356 11.00 23.90 -15.94
C GLU A 356 10.18 22.95 -16.84
N SER A 357 9.32 22.12 -16.24
CA SER A 357 8.46 21.19 -16.99
C SER A 357 7.12 21.79 -17.44
N GLY A 358 6.81 23.04 -17.07
CA GLY A 358 5.55 23.70 -17.43
C GLY A 358 4.30 23.11 -16.75
N HIS A 359 4.46 22.30 -15.70
CA HIS A 359 3.36 21.65 -14.96
C HIS A 359 2.99 22.43 -13.69
N GLN A 360 3.04 23.77 -13.75
CA GLN A 360 2.61 24.59 -12.62
C GLN A 360 1.12 24.35 -12.36
N PRO A 361 0.71 24.08 -11.09
CA PRO A 361 -0.69 23.85 -10.79
C PRO A 361 -1.52 25.08 -11.11
N GLU A 362 -2.74 24.85 -11.59
CA GLU A 362 -3.67 25.93 -11.94
C GLU A 362 -4.15 26.65 -10.68
N ALA A 363 -4.10 27.98 -10.73
CA ALA A 363 -4.57 28.85 -9.67
C ALA A 363 -6.09 28.76 -9.54
N LEU A 364 -6.58 28.66 -8.31
CA LEU A 364 -8.00 28.86 -8.02
C LEU A 364 -8.25 30.37 -7.89
N ALA A 365 -9.17 30.88 -8.70
CA ALA A 365 -9.58 32.29 -8.70
C ALA A 365 -10.18 32.73 -7.36
#